data_AF-A0A426ZHK3-F1
#
_entry.id   AF-A0A426ZHK3-F1
#
_cell.length_a   1.000
_cell.length_b   1.000
_cell.length_c   1.000
_cell.angle_alpha   90.00
_cell.angle_beta   90.00
_cell.angle_gamma   90.00
#
_symmetry.space_group_name_H-M   'P 1'
#
loop_
_entity.id
_entity.type
_entity.pdbx_description
1 polymer ?
#
loop_
_entity_poly.entity_id
_entity_poly.type
_entity_poly.pdbx_seq_one_letter_code
_entity_poly.pdbx_strand_id
1 'polypeptide(L)'
;MAAELGQQTVEFSALVRRAAEDSYLALKDLVERSRAPEDQRSDSEKKIDLLKFIAKTRQRMLRIHVLAKWCQQHARAPIFDVPAAIEILLSGGYKRLPKCIEDLVVQSTLSEDEQKPTLRKLDTILRSKLLEVVLPKEISEVTISDGIAVLRVDGEFKVFLTLGYRGHLSLWRILHIELLVGEKSGTIKLEETRRYALGDDLERRMAAAENPFLILYTVLHELCVALVMDTVLRQVQVLRQGRWKDAIRFELISDGTAAQGANTSALQLAQEGELDSTGLKTPGLKIIYWLDADKNAGGSDFSSRPFLKLEPGQDTQIKCLHNSFVLDPLTGKEAVFPLDQSCIDVEKLLLKAIACNIHTCLLEIQRELSKNVNICRGSGDVVLKNDGSMVTDSRKVSNG
;
A
#
# COMPACT_ATOMS: atom_id res chain seq x y z
N MET A 1 -45.93 14.25 -33.68
CA MET A 1 -45.02 15.12 -34.46
C MET A 1 -43.60 14.71 -34.15
N ALA A 2 -42.93 14.06 -35.09
CA ALA A 2 -41.48 13.83 -35.10
C ALA A 2 -41.08 13.50 -36.54
N ALA A 3 -41.31 14.45 -37.44
CA ALA A 3 -40.67 14.47 -38.73
C ALA A 3 -39.71 15.65 -38.65
N GLU A 4 -38.41 15.37 -38.60
CA GLU A 4 -37.38 16.16 -39.27
C GLU A 4 -36.00 15.61 -38.95
N LEU A 5 -35.39 15.00 -39.99
CA LEU A 5 -33.98 15.19 -40.38
C LEU A 5 -33.73 14.37 -41.66
N GLY A 6 -33.77 15.04 -42.82
CA GLY A 6 -32.94 14.69 -43.97
C GLY A 6 -33.36 13.54 -44.91
N GLN A 7 -34.58 13.02 -44.87
CA GLN A 7 -35.01 11.99 -45.83
C GLN A 7 -36.13 12.51 -46.73
N GLN A 8 -35.77 12.88 -47.96
CA GLN A 8 -36.75 12.92 -49.05
C GLN A 8 -37.22 11.48 -49.29
N THR A 9 -38.29 11.07 -48.61
CA THR A 9 -38.89 9.76 -48.81
C THR A 9 -39.79 9.80 -50.02
N VAL A 10 -39.61 8.86 -50.94
CA VAL A 10 -40.48 8.69 -52.11
C VAL A 10 -41.45 7.56 -51.82
N GLU A 11 -42.74 7.81 -52.08
CA GLU A 11 -43.78 6.78 -52.04
C GLU A 11 -43.40 5.59 -52.92
N PHE A 12 -43.38 4.38 -52.34
CA PHE A 12 -43.02 3.16 -53.07
C PHE A 12 -43.96 2.95 -54.27
N SER A 13 -45.24 3.30 -54.14
CA SER A 13 -46.23 3.27 -55.22
C SER A 13 -45.84 4.18 -56.39
N ALA A 14 -45.31 5.37 -56.13
CA ALA A 14 -44.84 6.31 -57.14
C ALA A 14 -43.58 5.79 -57.85
N LEU A 15 -42.65 5.17 -57.11
CA LEU A 15 -41.45 4.55 -57.68
C LEU A 15 -41.80 3.39 -58.63
N VAL A 16 -42.71 2.51 -58.22
CA VAL A 16 -43.18 1.38 -59.06
C VAL A 16 -43.86 1.89 -60.31
N ARG A 17 -44.75 2.89 -60.17
CA ARG A 17 -45.47 3.48 -61.31
C ARG A 17 -44.51 4.11 -62.31
N ARG A 18 -43.58 4.94 -61.86
CA ARG A 18 -42.58 5.60 -62.72
C ARG A 18 -41.67 4.59 -63.41
N ALA A 19 -41.24 3.54 -62.72
CA ALA A 19 -40.42 2.51 -63.33
C ALA A 19 -41.17 1.69 -64.39
N ALA A 20 -42.47 1.46 -64.21
CA ALA A 20 -43.32 0.81 -65.20
C ALA A 20 -43.53 1.70 -66.43
N GLU A 21 -43.85 2.99 -66.23
CA GLU A 21 -44.01 3.99 -67.29
C GLU A 21 -42.72 4.16 -68.10
N ASP A 22 -41.57 4.32 -67.44
CA ASP A 22 -40.26 4.43 -68.10
C ASP A 22 -39.90 3.17 -68.91
N SER A 23 -40.29 1.98 -68.42
CA SER A 23 -40.04 0.72 -69.13
C SER A 23 -40.94 0.59 -70.37
N TYR A 24 -42.19 1.05 -70.28
CA TYR A 24 -43.12 1.07 -71.39
C TYR A 24 -42.70 2.06 -72.47
N LEU A 25 -42.34 3.30 -72.09
CA LEU A 25 -41.85 4.31 -73.02
C LEU A 25 -40.56 3.86 -73.72
N ALA A 26 -39.61 3.30 -72.97
CA ALA A 26 -38.37 2.80 -73.56
C ALA A 26 -38.60 1.63 -74.54
N LEU A 27 -39.61 0.78 -74.30
CA LEU A 27 -40.00 -0.26 -75.26
C LEU A 27 -40.66 0.34 -76.50
N LYS A 28 -41.57 1.31 -76.31
CA LYS A 28 -42.26 2.01 -77.39
C LYS A 28 -41.25 2.71 -78.31
N ASP A 29 -40.29 3.45 -77.76
CA ASP A 29 -39.23 4.10 -78.51
C ASP A 29 -38.38 3.09 -79.29
N LEU A 30 -38.07 1.93 -78.70
CA LEU A 30 -37.29 0.88 -79.36
C LEU A 30 -38.07 0.29 -80.54
N VAL A 31 -39.38 0.08 -80.38
CA VAL A 31 -40.26 -0.42 -81.44
C VAL A 31 -40.42 0.60 -82.56
N GLU A 32 -40.65 1.87 -82.23
CA GLU A 32 -40.79 2.95 -83.23
C GLU A 32 -39.51 3.15 -84.04
N ARG A 33 -38.34 3.10 -83.40
CA ARG A 33 -37.03 3.12 -84.08
C ARG A 33 -36.87 1.95 -85.05
N SER A 34 -37.24 0.74 -84.62
CA SER A 34 -37.12 -0.46 -85.46
C SER A 34 -38.06 -0.48 -86.67
N ARG A 35 -39.13 0.32 -86.64
CA ARG A 35 -40.19 0.42 -87.67
C ARG A 35 -39.98 1.59 -88.63
N ALA A 36 -39.06 2.52 -88.34
CA ALA A 36 -38.82 3.68 -89.19
C ALA A 36 -38.33 3.27 -90.59
N PRO A 37 -38.88 3.83 -91.68
CA PRO A 37 -38.56 3.43 -93.05
C PRO A 37 -37.12 3.75 -93.49
N GLU A 38 -36.37 4.55 -92.72
CA GLU A 38 -34.96 4.91 -92.95
C GLU A 38 -33.98 4.06 -92.12
N ASP A 39 -34.45 3.05 -91.39
CA ASP A 39 -33.63 2.29 -90.43
C ASP A 39 -32.72 1.27 -91.16
N GLN A 40 -31.50 1.70 -91.52
CA GLN A 40 -30.45 0.90 -92.18
C GLN A 40 -29.74 -0.12 -91.26
N ARG A 41 -30.24 -0.31 -90.03
CA ARG A 41 -29.63 -1.21 -89.03
C ARG A 41 -29.85 -2.68 -89.35
N SER A 42 -28.85 -3.50 -89.05
CA SER A 42 -28.89 -4.95 -89.25
C SER A 42 -29.83 -5.64 -88.24
N ASP A 43 -30.41 -6.78 -88.63
CA ASP A 43 -31.24 -7.59 -87.72
C ASP A 43 -30.49 -8.03 -86.47
N SER A 44 -29.17 -8.22 -86.56
CA SER A 44 -28.31 -8.49 -85.40
C SER A 44 -28.27 -7.34 -84.41
N GLU A 45 -28.19 -6.09 -84.88
CA GLU A 45 -28.20 -4.90 -84.02
C GLU A 45 -29.56 -4.72 -83.34
N LYS A 46 -30.66 -4.92 -84.07
CA LYS A 46 -32.02 -4.86 -83.51
C LYS A 46 -32.23 -5.90 -82.41
N LYS A 47 -31.73 -7.13 -82.61
CA LYS A 47 -31.76 -8.19 -81.59
C LYS A 47 -30.91 -7.85 -80.36
N ILE A 48 -29.71 -7.28 -80.56
CA ILE A 48 -28.83 -6.85 -79.47
C ILE A 48 -29.51 -5.75 -78.63
N ASP A 49 -30.13 -4.77 -79.26
CA ASP A 49 -30.83 -3.68 -78.56
C ASP A 49 -32.05 -4.18 -77.78
N LEU A 50 -32.81 -5.13 -78.33
CA LEU A 50 -33.90 -5.78 -77.62
C LEU A 50 -33.41 -6.55 -76.39
N LEU A 51 -32.31 -7.31 -76.53
CA LEU A 51 -31.71 -8.04 -75.40
C LEU A 51 -31.20 -7.09 -74.32
N LYS A 52 -30.56 -5.97 -74.70
CA LYS A 52 -30.14 -4.91 -73.76
C LYS A 52 -31.33 -4.31 -73.02
N PHE A 53 -32.44 -4.05 -73.72
CA PHE A 53 -33.68 -3.57 -73.10
C PHE A 53 -34.20 -4.58 -72.07
N ILE A 54 -34.36 -5.84 -72.44
CA ILE A 54 -34.86 -6.90 -71.54
C ILE A 54 -33.97 -7.03 -70.31
N ALA A 55 -32.64 -7.05 -70.48
CA ALA A 55 -31.69 -7.13 -69.37
C ALA A 55 -31.80 -5.92 -68.44
N LYS A 56 -31.89 -4.70 -68.98
CA LYS A 56 -32.02 -3.46 -68.21
C LYS A 56 -33.35 -3.39 -67.45
N THR A 57 -34.44 -3.84 -68.06
CA THR A 57 -35.78 -3.88 -67.43
C THR A 57 -35.81 -4.94 -66.32
N ARG A 58 -35.23 -6.13 -66.55
CA ARG A 58 -35.10 -7.16 -65.52
C ARG A 58 -34.32 -6.67 -64.30
N GLN A 59 -33.18 -6.00 -64.50
CA GLN A 59 -32.38 -5.43 -63.40
C GLN A 59 -33.16 -4.39 -62.58
N ARG A 60 -33.93 -3.52 -63.24
CA ARG A 60 -34.80 -2.55 -62.55
C ARG A 60 -35.90 -3.23 -61.73
N MET A 61 -36.58 -4.24 -62.28
CA MET A 61 -37.61 -4.99 -61.57
C MET A 61 -37.06 -5.76 -60.37
N LEU A 62 -35.85 -6.33 -60.48
CA LEU A 62 -35.18 -6.98 -59.36
C LEU A 62 -34.87 -6.01 -58.23
N ARG A 63 -34.40 -4.79 -58.53
CA ARG A 63 -34.16 -3.75 -57.51
C ARG A 63 -35.45 -3.35 -56.79
N ILE A 64 -36.55 -3.19 -57.53
CA ILE A 64 -37.87 -2.89 -56.94
C ILE A 64 -38.35 -4.05 -56.06
N HIS A 65 -38.13 -5.30 -56.47
CA HIS A 65 -38.47 -6.48 -55.67
C HIS A 65 -37.71 -6.53 -54.34
N VAL A 66 -36.42 -6.19 -54.35
CA VAL A 66 -35.61 -6.11 -53.11
C VAL A 66 -36.17 -5.03 -52.19
N LEU A 67 -36.47 -3.84 -52.72
CA LEU A 67 -37.09 -2.75 -51.94
C LEU A 67 -38.45 -3.18 -51.36
N ALA A 68 -39.28 -3.88 -52.13
CA ALA A 68 -40.57 -4.39 -51.65
C ALA A 68 -40.40 -5.34 -50.46
N LYS A 69 -39.46 -6.30 -50.55
CA LYS A 69 -39.14 -7.21 -49.43
C LYS A 69 -38.62 -6.48 -48.22
N TRP A 70 -37.75 -5.48 -48.41
CA TRP A 70 -37.19 -4.69 -47.33
C TRP A 70 -38.28 -3.88 -46.60
N CYS A 71 -39.16 -3.20 -47.35
CA CYS A 71 -40.31 -2.49 -46.78
C CYS A 71 -41.24 -3.44 -46.02
N GLN A 72 -41.48 -4.65 -46.53
CA GLN A 72 -42.32 -5.63 -45.85
C GLN A 72 -41.72 -6.11 -44.51
N GLN A 73 -40.40 -6.27 -44.44
CA GLN A 73 -39.72 -6.65 -43.20
C GLN A 73 -39.77 -5.54 -42.16
N HIS A 74 -39.62 -4.28 -42.56
CA HIS A 74 -39.63 -3.12 -41.65
C HIS A 74 -41.04 -2.64 -41.29
N ALA A 75 -42.05 -2.94 -42.11
CA ALA A 75 -43.45 -2.66 -41.79
C ALA A 75 -44.07 -3.66 -40.81
N ARG A 76 -43.41 -4.80 -40.56
CA ARG A 76 -43.83 -5.73 -39.52
C ARG A 76 -43.39 -5.19 -38.16
N ALA A 77 -44.34 -5.10 -37.22
CA ALA A 77 -43.99 -4.80 -35.84
C ALA A 77 -42.98 -5.83 -35.32
N PRO A 78 -42.00 -5.42 -34.49
CA PRO A 78 -41.11 -6.35 -33.81
C PRO A 78 -41.92 -7.41 -33.03
N ILE A 79 -41.37 -8.62 -32.93
CA ILE A 79 -41.96 -9.63 -32.07
C ILE A 79 -41.72 -9.19 -30.62
N PHE A 80 -42.81 -8.98 -29.86
CA PHE A 80 -42.72 -8.58 -28.46
C PHE A 80 -42.39 -9.80 -27.59
N ASP A 81 -41.36 -9.68 -26.75
CA ASP A 81 -41.00 -10.72 -25.76
C ASP A 81 -41.88 -10.60 -24.52
N VAL A 82 -43.12 -11.09 -24.66
CA VAL A 82 -44.12 -11.12 -23.58
C VAL A 82 -43.62 -11.92 -22.36
N PRO A 83 -42.96 -13.09 -22.51
CA PRO A 83 -42.39 -13.82 -21.37
C PRO A 83 -41.36 -13.01 -20.57
N ALA A 84 -40.43 -12.31 -21.22
CA ALA A 84 -39.47 -11.46 -20.51
C ALA A 84 -40.16 -10.26 -19.84
N ALA A 85 -41.13 -9.63 -20.52
CA ALA A 85 -41.90 -8.53 -19.94
C ALA A 85 -42.66 -8.93 -18.67
N ILE A 86 -43.28 -10.11 -18.66
CA ILE A 86 -43.97 -10.66 -17.48
C ILE A 86 -42.98 -10.92 -16.34
N GLU A 87 -41.81 -11.46 -16.66
CA GLU A 87 -40.78 -11.78 -15.66
C GLU A 87 -40.27 -10.54 -14.94
N ILE A 88 -39.98 -9.48 -15.69
CA ILE A 88 -39.57 -8.17 -15.14
C ILE A 88 -40.69 -7.58 -14.30
N LEU A 89 -41.94 -7.65 -14.79
CA LEU A 89 -43.11 -7.09 -14.10
C LEU A 89 -43.35 -7.78 -12.74
N LEU A 90 -43.21 -9.11 -12.69
CA LEU A 90 -43.44 -9.89 -11.47
C LEU A 90 -42.24 -9.92 -10.53
N SER A 91 -41.02 -9.91 -11.07
CA SER A 91 -39.79 -10.12 -10.30
C SER A 91 -39.02 -8.84 -10.02
N GLY A 92 -39.38 -7.73 -10.66
CA GLY A 92 -38.64 -6.46 -10.60
C GLY A 92 -37.31 -6.46 -11.35
N GLY A 93 -36.96 -7.53 -12.08
CA GLY A 93 -35.68 -7.66 -12.78
C GLY A 93 -35.60 -8.87 -13.72
N TYR A 94 -34.50 -8.97 -14.48
CA TYR A 94 -34.24 -10.07 -15.42
C TYR A 94 -33.58 -11.25 -14.69
N LYS A 95 -34.21 -12.43 -14.63
CA LYS A 95 -33.62 -13.64 -14.00
C LYS A 95 -32.85 -14.51 -14.99
N ARG A 96 -33.14 -14.40 -16.30
CA ARG A 96 -32.44 -15.15 -17.37
C ARG A 96 -31.25 -14.43 -17.98
N LEU A 97 -30.92 -13.23 -17.51
CA LEU A 97 -29.76 -12.49 -18.00
C LEU A 97 -28.48 -13.19 -17.51
N PRO A 98 -27.43 -13.33 -18.35
CA PRO A 98 -26.14 -13.83 -17.89
C PRO A 98 -25.61 -12.98 -16.74
N LYS A 99 -25.30 -13.63 -15.61
CA LYS A 99 -24.78 -12.97 -14.40
C LYS A 99 -23.45 -12.22 -14.62
N CYS A 100 -22.74 -12.49 -15.71
CA CYS A 100 -21.51 -11.77 -16.08
C CYS A 100 -21.71 -10.28 -16.40
N ILE A 101 -22.97 -9.80 -16.52
CA ILE A 101 -23.27 -8.37 -16.64
C ILE A 101 -23.29 -7.68 -15.25
N GLU A 102 -23.52 -8.42 -14.16
CA GLU A 102 -23.46 -7.90 -12.78
C GLU A 102 -22.00 -7.56 -12.37
N ASP A 103 -21.01 -8.25 -12.95
CA ASP A 103 -19.59 -7.99 -12.71
C ASP A 103 -19.12 -6.59 -13.19
N LEU A 104 -19.89 -5.93 -14.06
CA LEU A 104 -19.58 -4.62 -14.66
C LEU A 104 -20.32 -3.45 -13.99
N VAL A 105 -21.38 -3.70 -13.23
CA VAL A 105 -22.29 -2.65 -12.75
C VAL A 105 -22.61 -2.89 -11.29
N VAL A 106 -21.72 -2.41 -10.42
CA VAL A 106 -21.96 -2.10 -9.00
C VAL A 106 -22.44 -3.29 -8.16
N GLN A 107 -21.53 -3.84 -7.34
CA GLN A 107 -21.89 -4.75 -6.26
C GLN A 107 -22.97 -4.08 -5.38
N SER A 108 -24.15 -4.69 -5.32
CA SER A 108 -25.20 -4.28 -4.39
C SER A 108 -24.64 -4.37 -2.97
N THR A 109 -24.64 -3.24 -2.27
CA THR A 109 -24.31 -3.21 -0.84
C THR A 109 -25.29 -4.14 -0.13
N LEU A 110 -24.77 -5.18 0.53
CA LEU A 110 -25.58 -6.11 1.34
C LEU A 110 -26.47 -5.31 2.30
N SER A 111 -27.73 -5.71 2.47
CA SER A 111 -28.63 -5.12 3.47
C SER A 111 -28.05 -5.30 4.88
N GLU A 112 -28.25 -4.34 5.80
CA GLU A 112 -27.72 -4.40 7.17
C GLU A 112 -28.12 -5.69 7.92
N ASP A 113 -29.29 -6.24 7.59
CA ASP A 113 -29.80 -7.50 8.13
C ASP A 113 -29.05 -8.74 7.62
N GLU A 114 -28.48 -8.66 6.41
CA GLU A 114 -27.66 -9.72 5.81
C GLU A 114 -26.16 -9.55 6.11
N GLN A 115 -25.71 -8.33 6.41
CA GLN A 115 -24.32 -8.04 6.77
C GLN A 115 -23.92 -8.72 8.08
N LYS A 116 -24.70 -8.54 9.15
CA LYS A 116 -24.40 -9.13 10.48
C LYS A 116 -24.20 -10.65 10.46
N PRO A 117 -25.10 -11.47 9.87
CA PRO A 117 -24.89 -12.91 9.80
C PRO A 117 -23.72 -13.28 8.88
N THR A 118 -23.46 -12.49 7.83
CA THR A 118 -22.32 -12.73 6.93
C THR A 118 -20.99 -12.43 7.61
N LEU A 119 -20.89 -11.35 8.38
CA LEU A 119 -19.70 -11.03 9.18
C LEU A 119 -19.43 -12.10 10.23
N ARG A 120 -20.46 -12.64 10.89
CA ARG A 120 -20.30 -13.78 11.82
C ARG A 120 -19.76 -15.04 11.13
N LYS A 121 -20.23 -15.32 9.90
CA LYS A 121 -19.67 -16.41 9.09
C LYS A 121 -18.22 -16.14 8.74
N LEU A 122 -17.89 -14.91 8.36
CA LEU A 122 -16.52 -14.50 8.02
C LEU A 122 -15.59 -14.62 9.25
N ASP A 123 -16.02 -14.16 10.42
CA ASP A 123 -15.31 -14.33 11.69
C ASP A 123 -15.02 -15.81 11.99
N THR A 124 -15.99 -16.68 11.71
CA THR A 124 -15.84 -18.13 11.91
C THR A 124 -14.78 -18.71 10.96
N ILE A 125 -14.79 -18.29 9.69
CA ILE A 125 -13.81 -18.72 8.67
C ILE A 125 -12.42 -18.16 8.99
N LEU A 126 -12.32 -16.90 9.43
CA LEU A 126 -11.07 -16.30 9.87
C LEU A 126 -10.47 -17.05 11.05
N ARG A 127 -11.29 -17.39 12.05
CA ARG A 127 -10.86 -18.18 13.21
C ARG A 127 -10.36 -19.55 12.80
N SER A 128 -11.08 -20.27 11.93
CA SER A 128 -10.63 -21.58 11.45
C SER A 128 -9.33 -21.47 10.67
N LYS A 129 -9.20 -20.45 9.80
CA LYS A 129 -7.98 -20.26 9.00
C LYS A 129 -6.79 -19.88 9.88
N LEU A 130 -6.98 -19.08 10.91
CA LEU A 130 -5.93 -18.70 11.84
C LEU A 130 -5.38 -19.92 12.61
N LEU A 131 -6.22 -20.90 12.93
CA LEU A 131 -5.81 -22.15 13.58
C LEU A 131 -4.99 -23.06 12.66
N GLU A 132 -5.17 -22.96 11.33
CA GLU A 132 -4.40 -23.74 10.35
C GLU A 132 -2.97 -23.22 10.15
N VAL A 133 -2.72 -21.93 10.42
CA VAL A 133 -1.45 -21.28 10.10
C VAL A 133 -0.57 -21.16 11.35
N VAL A 134 0.73 -21.36 11.17
CA VAL A 134 1.73 -21.14 12.23
C VAL A 134 1.93 -19.64 12.45
N LEU A 135 1.59 -19.16 13.65
CA LEU A 135 1.84 -17.79 14.08
C LEU A 135 3.24 -17.67 14.71
N PRO A 136 4.02 -16.64 14.35
CA PRO A 136 5.24 -16.26 15.07
C PRO A 136 4.98 -16.04 16.57
N LYS A 137 5.96 -16.38 17.42
CA LYS A 137 5.84 -16.32 18.89
C LYS A 137 5.81 -14.88 19.41
N GLU A 138 6.20 -13.95 18.58
CA GLU A 138 6.36 -12.53 18.85
C GLU A 138 5.02 -11.77 18.73
N ILE A 139 3.99 -12.39 18.14
CA ILE A 139 2.64 -11.83 18.08
C ILE A 139 2.00 -11.90 19.47
N SER A 140 1.78 -10.72 20.05
CA SER A 140 1.35 -10.57 21.44
C SER A 140 -0.17 -10.76 21.59
N GLU A 141 -0.95 -10.28 20.61
CA GLU A 141 -2.41 -10.32 20.66
C GLU A 141 -3.00 -10.53 19.27
N VAL A 142 -4.01 -11.42 19.18
CA VAL A 142 -4.80 -11.64 17.97
C VAL A 142 -6.27 -11.48 18.29
N THR A 143 -6.91 -10.45 17.72
CA THR A 143 -8.34 -10.19 17.89
C THR A 143 -9.07 -10.34 16.57
N ILE A 144 -10.20 -11.04 16.57
CA ILE A 144 -11.05 -11.20 15.39
C ILE A 144 -12.42 -10.60 15.71
N SER A 145 -12.80 -9.57 14.94
CA SER A 145 -14.06 -8.84 15.06
C SER A 145 -14.53 -8.33 13.71
N ASP A 146 -15.82 -8.44 13.43
CA ASP A 146 -16.49 -7.87 12.25
C ASP A 146 -15.80 -8.23 10.91
N GLY A 147 -15.35 -9.48 10.78
CA GLY A 147 -14.70 -9.98 9.58
C GLY A 147 -13.26 -9.48 9.38
N ILE A 148 -12.64 -8.96 10.44
CA ILE A 148 -11.26 -8.47 10.44
C ILE A 148 -10.47 -9.20 11.50
N ALA A 149 -9.33 -9.76 11.10
CA ALA A 149 -8.32 -10.27 12.00
C ALA A 149 -7.27 -9.19 12.23
N VAL A 150 -7.10 -8.76 13.48
CA VAL A 150 -6.09 -7.79 13.89
C VAL A 150 -4.95 -8.53 14.58
N LEU A 151 -3.76 -8.40 14.02
CA LEU A 151 -2.52 -8.88 14.63
C LEU A 151 -1.79 -7.72 15.25
N ARG A 152 -1.41 -7.85 16.51
CA ARG A 152 -0.67 -6.83 17.25
C ARG A 152 0.64 -7.40 17.78
N VAL A 153 1.72 -6.68 17.50
CA VAL A 153 3.03 -6.84 18.12
C VAL A 153 3.29 -5.61 18.97
N ASP A 154 3.49 -5.80 20.27
CA ASP A 154 3.67 -4.68 21.20
C ASP A 154 4.91 -3.86 20.87
N GLY A 155 4.75 -2.53 20.79
CA GLY A 155 5.82 -1.58 20.48
C GLY A 155 6.14 -1.43 18.99
N GLU A 156 5.69 -2.35 18.13
CA GLU A 156 6.07 -2.37 16.71
C GLU A 156 4.93 -1.97 15.76
N PHE A 157 3.92 -2.82 15.59
CA PHE A 157 2.88 -2.62 14.59
C PHE A 157 1.56 -3.34 14.90
N LYS A 158 0.49 -2.87 14.24
CA LYS A 158 -0.81 -3.52 14.14
C LYS A 158 -1.18 -3.72 12.66
N VAL A 159 -1.60 -4.93 12.31
CA VAL A 159 -2.04 -5.25 10.95
C VAL A 159 -3.50 -5.69 10.98
N PHE A 160 -4.30 -5.10 10.09
CA PHE A 160 -5.70 -5.45 9.87
C PHE A 160 -5.80 -6.32 8.63
N LEU A 161 -6.29 -7.53 8.80
CA LEU A 161 -6.32 -8.57 7.78
C LEU A 161 -7.73 -9.08 7.54
N THR A 162 -7.98 -9.54 6.32
CA THR A 162 -9.19 -10.26 5.95
C THR A 162 -8.85 -11.36 4.94
N LEU A 163 -9.85 -12.13 4.50
CA LEU A 163 -9.69 -13.18 3.49
C LEU A 163 -10.25 -12.70 2.15
N GLY A 164 -9.57 -13.06 1.05
CA GLY A 164 -10.03 -12.74 -0.30
C GLY A 164 -9.05 -11.91 -1.13
N TYR A 165 -7.86 -12.45 -1.41
CA TYR A 165 -6.90 -11.82 -2.33
C TYR A 165 -7.15 -12.27 -3.77
N ARG A 166 -7.31 -11.30 -4.71
CA ARG A 166 -7.54 -11.54 -6.16
C ARG A 166 -8.66 -12.54 -6.49
N GLY A 167 -9.69 -12.64 -5.63
CA GLY A 167 -10.81 -13.58 -5.80
C GLY A 167 -10.62 -14.94 -5.14
N HIS A 168 -9.48 -15.21 -4.51
CA HIS A 168 -9.23 -16.43 -3.75
C HIS A 168 -9.55 -16.23 -2.26
N LEU A 169 -10.61 -16.87 -1.78
CA LEU A 169 -11.08 -16.79 -0.39
C LEU A 169 -10.13 -17.46 0.63
N SER A 170 -9.17 -18.25 0.18
CA SER A 170 -8.17 -18.90 1.02
C SER A 170 -6.95 -18.04 1.32
N LEU A 171 -6.77 -16.95 0.56
CA LEU A 171 -5.59 -16.08 0.64
C LEU A 171 -5.89 -14.85 1.50
N TRP A 172 -4.88 -14.43 2.26
CA TRP A 172 -4.94 -13.26 3.14
C TRP A 172 -4.82 -11.95 2.37
N ARG A 173 -5.58 -10.96 2.81
CA ARG A 173 -5.59 -9.59 2.29
C ARG A 173 -5.34 -8.61 3.42
N ILE A 174 -4.54 -7.58 3.17
CA ILE A 174 -4.23 -6.51 4.11
C ILE A 174 -5.21 -5.36 3.86
N LEU A 175 -5.95 -4.99 4.89
CA LEU A 175 -6.81 -3.80 4.86
C LEU A 175 -6.04 -2.56 5.26
N HIS A 176 -5.28 -2.67 6.35
CA HIS A 176 -4.58 -1.54 6.93
C HIS A 176 -3.37 -1.97 7.77
N ILE A 177 -2.34 -1.14 7.80
CA ILE A 177 -1.14 -1.33 8.62
C ILE A 177 -0.91 -0.05 9.41
N GLU A 178 -0.85 -0.18 10.73
CA GLU A 178 -0.50 0.89 11.67
C GLU A 178 0.84 0.58 12.31
N LEU A 179 1.79 1.51 12.23
CA LEU A 179 3.03 1.41 13.00
C LEU A 179 2.82 2.02 14.37
N LEU A 180 3.21 1.27 15.40
CA LEU A 180 3.19 1.70 16.80
C LEU A 180 4.52 2.34 17.23
N VAL A 181 5.55 2.29 16.37
CA VAL A 181 6.83 2.95 16.59
C VAL A 181 6.63 4.47 16.65
N GLY A 182 7.14 5.10 17.70
CA GLY A 182 6.84 6.50 17.99
C GLY A 182 7.89 7.25 18.80
N GLU A 183 7.77 8.57 18.77
CA GLU A 183 8.56 9.49 19.57
C GLU A 183 7.67 10.20 20.61
N LYS A 184 8.25 11.05 21.46
CA LYS A 184 7.48 11.94 22.37
C LYS A 184 6.39 12.76 21.66
N SER A 185 6.55 13.02 20.36
CA SER A 185 5.63 13.80 19.53
C SER A 185 4.44 12.99 19.00
N GLY A 186 4.42 11.66 19.16
CA GLY A 186 3.40 10.76 18.63
C GLY A 186 3.99 9.61 17.80
N THR A 187 3.13 8.68 17.40
CA THR A 187 3.50 7.55 16.53
C THR A 187 3.78 7.99 15.10
N ILE A 188 4.68 7.27 14.43
CA ILE A 188 5.02 7.53 13.03
C ILE A 188 3.85 7.09 12.17
N LYS A 189 3.14 8.07 11.59
CA LYS A 189 2.09 7.80 10.62
C LYS A 189 2.71 7.61 9.24
N LEU A 190 2.59 6.41 8.67
CA LEU A 190 2.92 6.19 7.28
C LEU A 190 1.97 6.99 6.38
N GLU A 191 2.54 7.61 5.34
CA GLU A 191 1.77 8.18 4.24
C GLU A 191 0.89 7.12 3.58
N GLU A 192 -0.28 7.55 3.12
CA GLU A 192 -1.31 6.66 2.59
C GLU A 192 -0.86 5.89 1.34
N THR A 193 -0.10 6.55 0.46
CA THR A 193 0.49 5.92 -0.73
C THR A 193 1.51 4.84 -0.38
N ARG A 194 2.35 5.07 0.63
CA ARG A 194 3.35 4.09 1.11
C ARG A 194 2.68 2.90 1.78
N ARG A 195 1.58 3.12 2.52
CA ARG A 195 0.78 2.04 3.13
C ARG A 195 0.20 1.10 2.09
N TYR A 196 -0.40 1.63 1.02
CA TYR A 196 -0.96 0.80 -0.04
C TYR A 196 0.11 0.03 -0.81
N ALA A 197 1.24 0.67 -1.13
CA ALA A 197 2.35 0.01 -1.82
C ALA A 197 2.98 -1.13 -0.98
N LEU A 198 3.19 -0.88 0.32
CA LEU A 198 3.68 -1.90 1.26
C LEU A 198 2.67 -3.03 1.44
N GLY A 199 1.38 -2.71 1.55
CA GLY A 199 0.30 -3.68 1.64
C GLY A 199 0.24 -4.61 0.42
N ASP A 200 0.25 -4.05 -0.79
CA ASP A 200 0.22 -4.85 -2.02
C ASP A 200 1.47 -5.74 -2.17
N ASP A 201 2.66 -5.26 -1.78
CA ASP A 201 3.86 -6.10 -1.80
C ASP A 201 3.79 -7.25 -0.80
N LEU A 202 3.34 -6.99 0.42
CA LEU A 202 3.14 -8.01 1.45
C LEU A 202 2.07 -9.02 1.03
N GLU A 203 0.96 -8.59 0.46
CA GLU A 203 -0.08 -9.49 -0.08
C GLU A 203 0.49 -10.44 -1.13
N ARG A 204 1.29 -9.93 -2.07
CA ARG A 204 1.96 -10.76 -3.08
C ARG A 204 2.92 -11.77 -2.46
N ARG A 205 3.75 -11.35 -1.50
CA ARG A 205 4.71 -12.26 -0.84
C ARG A 205 4.01 -13.29 0.05
N MET A 206 2.96 -12.91 0.76
CA MET A 206 2.13 -13.83 1.56
C MET A 206 1.42 -14.86 0.68
N ALA A 207 0.92 -14.46 -0.49
CA ALA A 207 0.24 -15.38 -1.41
C ALA A 207 1.18 -16.43 -2.03
N ALA A 208 2.46 -16.09 -2.21
CA ALA A 208 3.46 -17.00 -2.78
C ALA A 208 4.08 -17.96 -1.76
N ALA A 209 3.88 -17.72 -0.46
CA ALA A 209 4.59 -18.42 0.60
C ALA A 209 3.74 -19.42 1.37
N GLU A 210 4.39 -20.45 1.89
CA GLU A 210 3.75 -21.47 2.74
C GLU A 210 3.38 -20.92 4.12
N ASN A 211 4.17 -19.97 4.65
CA ASN A 211 3.98 -19.34 5.96
C ASN A 211 3.77 -17.82 5.81
N PRO A 212 2.54 -17.35 5.53
CA PRO A 212 2.28 -15.94 5.25
C PRO A 212 2.60 -15.01 6.43
N PHE A 213 2.28 -15.42 7.66
CA PHE A 213 2.50 -14.59 8.85
C PHE A 213 3.97 -14.45 9.23
N LEU A 214 4.80 -15.44 8.91
CA LEU A 214 6.24 -15.33 9.13
C LEU A 214 6.83 -14.24 8.25
N ILE A 215 6.49 -14.24 6.95
CA ILE A 215 6.96 -13.20 6.02
C ILE A 215 6.44 -11.83 6.39
N LEU A 216 5.15 -11.75 6.75
CA LEU A 216 4.54 -10.51 7.24
C LEU A 216 5.33 -9.96 8.42
N TYR A 217 5.61 -10.81 9.41
CA TYR A 217 6.39 -10.44 10.58
C TYR A 217 7.80 -10.01 10.20
N THR A 218 8.56 -10.81 9.43
CA THR A 218 9.97 -10.48 9.14
C THR A 218 10.11 -9.15 8.40
N VAL A 219 9.27 -8.88 7.40
CA VAL A 219 9.34 -7.65 6.60
C VAL A 219 8.92 -6.43 7.44
N LEU A 220 7.82 -6.53 8.19
CA LEU A 220 7.37 -5.42 9.03
C LEU A 220 8.31 -5.17 10.21
N HIS A 221 8.89 -6.22 10.77
CA HIS A 221 9.86 -6.12 11.85
C HIS A 221 11.16 -5.47 11.37
N GLU A 222 11.70 -5.87 10.22
CA GLU A 222 12.86 -5.24 9.60
C GLU A 222 12.60 -3.74 9.33
N LEU A 223 11.42 -3.41 8.82
CA LEU A 223 10.99 -2.02 8.63
C LEU A 223 10.92 -1.26 9.96
N CYS A 224 10.35 -1.85 11.02
CA CYS A 224 10.26 -1.23 12.33
C CYS A 224 11.66 -0.96 12.91
N VAL A 225 12.57 -1.93 12.83
CA VAL A 225 13.97 -1.76 13.26
C VAL A 225 14.65 -0.63 12.51
N ALA A 226 14.47 -0.55 11.18
CA ALA A 226 15.01 0.53 10.38
C ALA A 226 14.45 1.91 10.79
N LEU A 227 13.14 2.00 11.04
CA LEU A 227 12.50 3.22 11.51
C LEU A 227 12.96 3.62 12.91
N VAL A 228 13.09 2.67 13.83
CA VAL A 228 13.63 2.95 15.17
C VAL A 228 15.05 3.51 15.06
N MET A 229 15.92 2.90 14.25
CA MET A 229 17.29 3.39 14.09
C MET A 229 17.34 4.78 13.42
N ASP A 230 16.47 5.04 12.44
CA ASP A 230 16.37 6.37 11.81
C ASP A 230 15.88 7.43 12.80
N THR A 231 14.87 7.12 13.63
CA THR A 231 14.40 8.05 14.68
C THR A 231 15.47 8.35 15.72
N VAL A 232 16.19 7.32 16.17
CA VAL A 232 17.30 7.46 17.11
C VAL A 232 18.38 8.36 16.50
N LEU A 233 18.78 8.10 15.25
CA LEU A 233 19.78 8.90 14.54
C LEU A 233 19.34 10.36 14.38
N ARG A 234 18.06 10.58 14.03
CA ARG A 234 17.46 11.91 13.91
C ARG A 234 17.47 12.65 15.25
N GLN A 235 17.03 12.01 16.35
CA GLN A 235 17.05 12.61 17.69
C GLN A 235 18.47 12.97 18.13
N VAL A 236 19.42 12.08 17.86
CA VAL A 236 20.85 12.27 18.14
C VAL A 236 21.43 13.46 17.37
N GLN A 237 21.09 13.58 16.09
CA GLN A 237 21.51 14.71 15.26
C GLN A 237 20.94 16.04 15.78
N VAL A 238 19.70 16.04 16.30
CA VAL A 238 19.11 17.21 16.97
C VAL A 238 19.86 17.52 18.27
N LEU A 239 20.16 16.52 19.10
CA LEU A 239 20.92 16.70 20.35
C LEU A 239 22.32 17.29 20.10
N ARG A 240 22.97 16.90 19.00
CA ARG A 240 24.26 17.45 18.55
C ARG A 240 24.19 18.94 18.22
N GLN A 241 23.07 19.43 17.72
CA GLN A 241 22.88 20.85 17.40
C GLN A 241 22.39 21.66 18.61
N GLY A 242 21.88 20.99 19.65
CA GLY A 242 21.33 21.59 20.86
C GLY A 242 22.32 21.65 22.03
N ARG A 243 21.76 21.50 23.24
CA ARG A 243 22.47 21.66 24.52
C ARG A 243 23.64 20.69 24.73
N TRP A 244 23.66 19.58 24.01
CA TRP A 244 24.61 18.50 24.20
C TRP A 244 25.80 18.52 23.22
N LYS A 245 25.91 19.58 22.40
CA LYS A 245 26.91 19.73 21.34
C LYS A 245 28.35 19.42 21.76
N ASP A 246 28.77 19.94 22.92
CA ASP A 246 30.15 19.80 23.40
C ASP A 246 30.31 18.61 24.37
N ALA A 247 29.20 17.97 24.78
CA ALA A 247 29.19 16.91 25.77
C ALA A 247 29.12 15.48 25.18
N ILE A 248 28.70 15.34 23.91
CA ILE A 248 28.47 14.04 23.25
C ILE A 248 29.10 13.99 21.85
N ARG A 249 29.68 12.84 21.49
CA ARG A 249 30.09 12.46 20.14
C ARG A 249 29.33 11.23 19.71
N PHE A 250 29.02 11.15 18.43
CA PHE A 250 28.27 10.06 17.84
C PHE A 250 29.08 9.45 16.70
N GLU A 251 29.27 8.13 16.72
CA GLU A 251 29.91 7.34 15.67
C GLU A 251 28.88 6.39 15.08
N LEU A 252 28.72 6.44 13.75
CA LEU A 252 27.87 5.51 13.02
C LEU A 252 28.68 4.24 12.73
N ILE A 253 28.25 3.10 13.26
CA ILE A 253 28.85 1.79 12.99
C ILE A 253 28.22 1.29 11.70
N SER A 254 28.86 1.59 10.58
CA SER A 254 28.55 0.99 9.29
C SER A 254 29.59 -0.09 9.05
N ASP A 255 29.19 -1.35 8.92
CA ASP A 255 30.07 -2.40 8.41
C ASP A 255 30.28 -2.17 6.91
N GLY A 256 31.18 -1.24 6.60
CA GLY A 256 31.68 -0.93 5.28
C GLY A 256 33.13 -0.50 5.45
N THR A 257 34.03 -1.36 5.00
CA THR A 257 35.50 -1.18 4.98
C THR A 257 35.96 0.26 4.87
N ALA A 258 36.90 0.63 5.73
CA ALA A 258 37.62 1.90 5.75
C ALA A 258 37.95 2.42 4.33
N ALA A 259 37.40 3.58 3.98
CA ALA A 259 37.94 4.44 2.94
C ALA A 259 37.91 5.89 3.42
N GLN A 260 39.09 6.49 3.41
CA GLN A 260 39.39 7.87 3.76
C GLN A 260 38.74 8.86 2.78
N GLY A 261 38.44 10.08 3.25
CA GLY A 261 38.52 11.28 2.40
C GLY A 261 37.23 12.08 2.15
N ALA A 262 37.07 13.16 2.92
CA ALA A 262 36.59 14.49 2.53
C ALA A 262 35.78 14.69 1.22
N ASN A 263 34.50 15.10 1.34
CA ASN A 263 33.97 16.43 0.97
C ASN A 263 32.47 16.44 0.61
N THR A 264 31.76 17.39 1.23
CA THR A 264 30.57 18.17 0.82
C THR A 264 29.66 17.75 -0.36
N SER A 265 28.36 17.74 -0.02
CA SER A 265 27.21 18.39 -0.70
C SER A 265 26.17 17.54 -1.47
N ALA A 266 24.91 17.90 -1.14
CA ALA A 266 23.71 18.01 -1.96
C ALA A 266 22.93 16.76 -2.42
N LEU A 267 21.66 16.75 -1.99
CA LEU A 267 20.44 16.37 -2.72
C LEU A 267 20.64 16.05 -4.21
N GLN A 268 20.25 14.84 -4.63
CA GLN A 268 19.63 14.65 -5.94
C GLN A 268 18.72 13.42 -5.99
N LEU A 269 17.52 13.66 -6.51
CA LEU A 269 16.50 12.69 -6.86
C LEU A 269 16.95 11.81 -8.04
N ALA A 270 16.41 10.59 -8.04
CA ALA A 270 16.09 9.72 -9.18
C ALA A 270 17.26 9.18 -10.03
N GLN A 271 17.54 7.88 -9.89
CA GLN A 271 17.52 6.97 -11.04
C GLN A 271 17.31 5.52 -10.61
N GLU A 272 16.37 4.85 -11.29
CA GLU A 272 16.10 3.42 -11.19
C GLU A 272 17.32 2.59 -11.62
N GLY A 273 17.52 1.46 -10.92
CA GLY A 273 18.49 0.43 -11.26
C GLY A 273 18.46 -0.66 -10.19
N GLU A 274 17.94 -1.82 -10.58
CA GLU A 274 17.93 -3.14 -9.91
C GLU A 274 18.60 -3.22 -8.52
N LEU A 275 17.75 -3.35 -7.49
CA LEU A 275 18.16 -3.70 -6.13
C LEU A 275 18.40 -5.21 -6.03
N ASP A 276 19.58 -5.64 -6.41
CA ASP A 276 20.12 -6.93 -5.99
C ASP A 276 20.29 -6.94 -4.46
N SER A 277 19.81 -8.03 -3.87
CA SER A 277 19.70 -8.31 -2.44
C SER A 277 21.05 -8.39 -1.73
N THR A 278 21.69 -7.25 -1.49
CA THR A 278 22.70 -7.11 -0.44
C THR A 278 22.04 -6.34 0.70
N GLY A 279 21.75 -7.05 1.79
CA GLY A 279 20.97 -6.54 2.91
C GLY A 279 21.52 -5.21 3.40
N LEU A 280 20.69 -4.17 3.33
CA LEU A 280 20.91 -2.89 3.99
C LEU A 280 20.90 -3.14 5.49
N LYS A 281 22.02 -3.61 6.05
CA LYS A 281 22.20 -3.70 7.49
C LYS A 281 22.02 -2.29 8.05
N THR A 282 20.96 -2.10 8.80
CA THR A 282 20.68 -0.86 9.52
C THR A 282 21.91 -0.51 10.38
N PRO A 283 22.50 0.68 10.20
CA PRO A 283 23.76 1.01 10.84
C PRO A 283 23.60 1.08 12.36
N GLY A 284 24.57 0.53 13.09
CA GLY A 284 24.64 0.68 14.55
C GLY A 284 25.00 2.12 14.93
N LEU A 285 24.64 2.53 16.14
CA LEU A 285 24.97 3.84 16.67
C LEU A 285 25.78 3.72 17.95
N LYS A 286 26.89 4.44 18.03
CA LYS A 286 27.70 4.57 19.25
C LYS A 286 27.67 6.01 19.74
N ILE A 287 27.16 6.19 20.95
CA ILE A 287 27.03 7.47 21.64
C ILE A 287 28.12 7.56 22.71
N ILE A 288 29.17 8.35 22.46
CA ILE A 288 30.23 8.62 23.43
C ILE A 288 29.84 9.88 24.20
N TYR A 289 29.71 9.79 25.51
CA TYR A 289 29.30 10.91 26.36
C TYR A 289 30.41 11.30 27.34
N TRP A 290 30.28 12.50 27.93
CA TRP A 290 31.30 13.08 28.80
C TRP A 290 32.60 13.40 28.06
N LEU A 291 32.46 14.13 26.95
CA LEU A 291 33.62 14.72 26.30
C LEU A 291 34.07 15.92 27.14
N ASP A 292 35.13 15.73 27.93
CA ASP A 292 35.83 16.86 28.49
C ASP A 292 36.34 17.76 27.34
N ALA A 293 36.15 19.06 27.48
CA ALA A 293 36.42 20.07 26.45
C ALA A 293 37.92 20.33 26.23
N ASP A 294 38.78 19.32 26.40
CA ASP A 294 40.22 19.44 26.19
C ASP A 294 40.54 19.39 24.69
N LYS A 295 40.39 20.55 24.05
CA LYS A 295 40.81 20.80 22.66
C LYS A 295 42.33 20.69 22.42
N ASN A 296 43.14 20.33 23.43
CA ASN A 296 44.59 20.41 23.35
C ASN A 296 45.36 19.08 23.42
N ALA A 297 44.71 17.93 23.51
CA ALA A 297 45.40 16.64 23.41
C ALA A 297 45.20 16.02 22.02
N GLY A 298 46.26 16.04 21.21
CA GLY A 298 46.39 15.24 20.01
C GLY A 298 46.09 13.76 20.31
N GLY A 299 45.51 13.08 19.32
CA GLY A 299 44.82 11.82 19.50
C GLY A 299 45.59 10.73 20.24
N SER A 300 44.88 10.04 21.14
CA SER A 300 44.86 8.59 21.30
C SER A 300 43.88 8.25 22.42
N ASP A 301 43.18 7.13 22.24
CA ASP A 301 42.35 6.42 23.20
C ASP A 301 40.96 7.00 23.52
N PHE A 302 40.08 6.92 22.52
CA PHE A 302 38.62 6.95 22.71
C PHE A 302 38.06 5.66 23.32
N SER A 303 38.89 4.62 23.54
CA SER A 303 38.51 3.32 24.11
C SER A 303 38.20 3.36 25.60
N SER A 304 38.69 4.38 26.32
CA SER A 304 38.52 4.55 27.78
C SER A 304 37.32 5.40 28.18
N ARG A 305 36.63 6.04 27.22
CA ARG A 305 35.49 6.92 27.50
C ARG A 305 34.18 6.12 27.55
N PRO A 306 33.26 6.49 28.46
CA PRO A 306 32.00 5.78 28.55
C PRO A 306 31.17 6.04 27.29
N PHE A 307 30.66 4.97 26.69
CA PHE A 307 29.81 5.05 25.51
C PHE A 307 28.65 4.09 25.62
N LEU A 308 27.52 4.50 25.04
CA LEU A 308 26.32 3.72 24.87
C LEU A 308 26.25 3.26 23.41
N LYS A 309 26.22 1.95 23.19
CA LYS A 309 26.13 1.30 21.89
C LYS A 309 24.69 0.84 21.66
N LEU A 310 24.11 1.25 20.55
CA LEU A 310 22.77 0.90 20.09
C LEU A 310 22.95 0.10 18.80
N GLU A 311 22.77 -1.21 18.88
CA GLU A 311 22.92 -2.09 17.72
C GLU A 311 21.68 -2.97 17.51
N PRO A 312 21.19 -3.07 16.27
CA PRO A 312 20.26 -4.13 15.91
C PRO A 312 21.01 -5.47 15.98
N GLY A 313 20.62 -6.33 16.92
CA GLY A 313 21.22 -7.65 17.07
C GLY A 313 20.87 -8.58 15.89
N GLN A 314 21.53 -9.74 15.83
CA GLN A 314 21.21 -10.78 14.83
C GLN A 314 19.77 -11.31 14.96
N ASP A 315 19.19 -11.19 16.15
CA ASP A 315 17.80 -11.53 16.46
C ASP A 315 16.84 -10.35 16.22
N THR A 316 17.29 -9.32 15.47
CA THR A 316 16.57 -8.08 15.13
C THR A 316 16.06 -7.24 16.31
N GLN A 317 16.30 -7.68 17.55
CA GLN A 317 16.13 -6.89 18.76
C GLN A 317 17.26 -5.87 18.92
N ILE A 318 16.89 -4.62 19.22
CA ILE A 318 17.84 -3.52 19.44
C ILE A 318 18.47 -3.68 20.82
N LYS A 319 19.76 -3.98 20.86
CA LYS A 319 20.55 -4.11 22.09
C LYS A 319 21.19 -2.77 22.40
N CYS A 320 20.88 -2.24 23.58
CA CYS A 320 21.49 -1.04 24.13
C CYS A 320 22.54 -1.47 25.16
N LEU A 321 23.82 -1.39 24.81
CA LEU A 321 24.93 -1.87 25.64
C LEU A 321 25.81 -0.70 26.08
N HIS A 322 26.16 -0.68 27.36
CA HIS A 322 27.16 0.25 27.87
C HIS A 322 28.55 -0.38 27.85
N ASN A 323 29.58 0.40 27.54
CA ASN A 323 30.97 -0.09 27.43
C ASN A 323 31.52 -0.68 28.74
N SER A 324 31.17 -0.08 29.87
CA SER A 324 31.54 -0.54 31.21
C SER A 324 30.34 -1.14 31.94
N PHE A 325 30.61 -2.05 32.88
CA PHE A 325 29.60 -2.54 33.81
C PHE A 325 29.06 -1.36 34.62
N VAL A 326 27.73 -1.19 34.63
CA VAL A 326 27.08 -0.08 35.32
C VAL A 326 25.99 -0.60 36.22
N LEU A 327 25.90 -0.07 37.44
CA LEU A 327 24.86 -0.38 38.42
C LEU A 327 23.73 0.65 38.35
N ASP A 328 22.50 0.16 38.36
CA ASP A 328 21.33 1.02 38.50
C ASP A 328 21.26 1.55 39.96
N PRO A 329 21.22 2.88 40.16
CA PRO A 329 21.20 3.50 41.48
C PRO A 329 20.01 3.09 42.34
N LEU A 330 18.90 2.62 41.74
CA LEU A 330 17.69 2.24 42.46
C LEU A 330 17.66 0.75 42.83
N THR A 331 18.26 -0.12 42.02
CA THR A 331 18.15 -1.57 42.20
C THR A 331 19.45 -2.23 42.66
N GLY A 332 20.59 -1.56 42.53
CA GLY A 332 21.92 -2.11 42.86
C GLY A 332 22.32 -3.31 42.00
N LYS A 333 21.60 -3.57 40.91
CA LYS A 333 21.88 -4.62 39.91
C LYS A 333 22.44 -4.01 38.64
N GLU A 334 22.96 -4.84 37.75
CA GLU A 334 23.43 -4.42 36.43
C GLU A 334 22.33 -3.65 35.67
N ALA A 335 22.67 -2.46 35.19
CA ALA A 335 21.75 -1.57 34.51
C ALA A 335 21.44 -2.10 33.11
N VAL A 336 20.16 -2.42 32.88
CA VAL A 336 19.64 -2.68 31.54
C VAL A 336 19.02 -1.40 30.99
N PHE A 337 19.29 -1.11 29.72
CA PHE A 337 18.79 0.05 29.00
C PHE A 337 17.74 -0.40 27.95
N PRO A 338 16.53 -0.80 28.35
CA PRO A 338 15.50 -1.16 27.37
C PRO A 338 15.07 0.08 26.59
N LEU A 339 14.96 -0.06 25.27
CA LEU A 339 14.38 0.96 24.41
C LEU A 339 12.87 0.69 24.29
N ASP A 340 12.06 1.62 24.78
CA ASP A 340 10.62 1.60 24.51
C ASP A 340 10.39 2.09 23.07
N GLN A 341 10.05 1.18 22.18
CA GLN A 341 9.85 1.47 20.76
C GLN A 341 8.62 2.38 20.51
N SER A 342 7.67 2.42 21.45
CA SER A 342 6.47 3.25 21.34
C SER A 342 6.71 4.72 21.69
N CYS A 343 7.73 5.00 22.51
CA CYS A 343 8.07 6.34 22.97
C CYS A 343 9.59 6.48 23.08
N ILE A 344 10.24 6.59 21.92
CA ILE A 344 11.69 6.67 21.82
C ILE A 344 12.14 8.04 22.33
N ASP A 345 12.98 8.02 23.37
CA ASP A 345 13.59 9.19 23.99
C ASP A 345 15.07 8.93 24.28
N VAL A 346 15.93 9.27 23.31
CA VAL A 346 17.38 9.08 23.43
C VAL A 346 17.97 9.95 24.55
N GLU A 347 17.40 11.12 24.84
CA GLU A 347 17.90 12.00 25.90
C GLU A 347 17.68 11.39 27.29
N LYS A 348 16.50 10.85 27.56
CA LYS A 348 16.23 10.14 28.82
C LYS A 348 17.05 8.85 28.94
N LEU A 349 17.23 8.13 27.84
CA LEU A 349 18.10 6.96 27.81
C LEU A 349 19.54 7.32 28.19
N LEU A 350 20.05 8.41 27.63
CA LEU A 350 21.39 8.92 27.92
C LEU A 350 21.53 9.43 29.35
N LEU A 351 20.55 10.19 29.85
CA LEU A 351 20.53 10.65 31.24
C LEU A 351 20.52 9.48 32.22
N LYS A 352 19.77 8.41 31.92
CA LYS A 352 19.79 7.19 32.71
C LYS A 352 21.18 6.54 32.67
N ALA A 353 21.80 6.43 31.48
CA ALA A 353 23.15 5.87 31.34
C ALA A 353 24.19 6.66 32.14
N ILE A 354 24.16 8.00 32.03
CA ILE A 354 25.05 8.90 32.78
C ILE A 354 24.84 8.74 34.29
N ALA A 355 23.58 8.73 34.77
CA ALA A 355 23.29 8.59 36.20
C ALA A 355 23.78 7.26 36.77
N CYS A 356 23.60 6.16 36.03
CA CYS A 356 24.10 4.85 36.43
C CYS A 356 25.65 4.85 36.45
N ASN A 357 26.30 5.47 35.46
CA ASN A 357 27.76 5.56 35.40
C ASN A 357 28.33 6.39 36.56
N ILE A 358 27.73 7.54 36.85
CA ILE A 358 28.08 8.37 38.02
C ILE A 358 27.94 7.56 39.31
N HIS A 359 26.83 6.85 39.49
CA HIS A 359 26.61 6.03 40.69
C HIS A 359 27.66 4.94 40.84
N THR A 360 28.01 4.26 39.75
CA THR A 360 29.02 3.19 39.75
C THR A 360 30.41 3.75 40.09
N CYS A 361 30.81 4.86 39.47
CA CYS A 361 32.07 5.54 39.81
C CYS A 361 32.10 6.04 41.25
N LEU A 362 31.00 6.59 41.77
CA LEU A 362 30.90 7.02 43.17
C LEU A 362 31.05 5.84 44.15
N LEU A 363 30.48 4.67 43.83
CA LEU A 363 30.67 3.46 44.62
C LEU A 363 32.11 2.96 44.61
N GLU A 364 32.79 3.06 43.47
CA GLU A 364 34.21 2.72 43.35
C GLU A 364 35.08 3.68 44.17
N ILE A 365 34.83 4.98 44.06
CA ILE A 365 35.52 6.01 44.86
C ILE A 365 35.25 5.79 46.36
N GLN A 366 34.01 5.52 46.77
CA GLN A 366 33.69 5.19 48.16
C GLN A 366 34.47 3.95 48.63
N ARG A 367 34.55 2.91 47.80
CA ARG A 367 35.32 1.69 48.11
C ARG A 367 36.80 1.99 48.25
N GLU A 368 37.37 2.82 47.40
CA GLU A 368 38.78 3.23 47.50
C GLU A 368 39.06 4.10 48.72
N LEU A 369 38.19 5.08 49.00
CA LEU A 369 38.29 5.93 50.20
C LEU A 369 38.18 5.10 51.48
N SER A 370 37.31 4.08 51.51
CA SER A 370 37.17 3.17 52.65
C SER A 370 38.42 2.31 52.89
N LYS A 371 39.22 2.04 51.85
CA LYS A 371 40.51 1.33 51.95
C LYS A 371 41.65 2.25 52.42
N ASN A 372 41.52 3.56 52.21
CA ASN A 372 42.52 4.54 52.60
C ASN A 372 42.43 4.87 54.10
N VAL A 373 43.31 4.23 54.87
CA VAL A 373 43.42 4.33 56.35
C VAL A 373 43.66 5.77 56.84
N ASN A 374 44.15 6.66 55.98
CA ASN A 374 44.42 8.05 56.33
C ASN A 374 43.14 8.94 56.34
N ILE A 375 42.07 8.52 55.67
CA ILE A 375 40.85 9.33 55.45
C ILE A 375 39.65 8.76 56.21
N CYS A 376 39.51 7.43 56.29
CA CYS A 376 38.42 6.79 57.03
C CYS A 376 38.88 6.39 58.43
N ARG A 377 38.31 7.01 59.48
CA ARG A 377 38.60 6.69 60.89
C ARG A 377 37.45 5.92 61.59
N GLY A 378 36.25 5.85 60.98
CA GLY A 378 35.13 5.02 61.43
C GLY A 378 34.18 4.59 60.30
N SER A 379 33.31 3.59 60.57
CA SER A 379 32.39 2.99 59.58
C SER A 379 31.23 3.89 59.11
N GLY A 380 31.26 5.18 59.47
CA GLY A 380 30.25 6.18 59.12
C GLY A 380 30.81 7.43 58.43
N ASP A 381 32.11 7.49 58.15
CA ASP A 381 32.76 8.71 57.63
C ASP A 381 32.50 8.94 56.13
N VAL A 382 32.18 7.89 55.38
CA VAL A 382 31.86 7.96 53.94
C VAL A 382 30.56 7.23 53.66
N VAL A 383 29.45 7.97 53.68
CA VAL A 383 28.12 7.46 53.36
C VAL A 383 27.64 8.08 52.05
N LEU A 384 27.48 7.27 51.00
CA LEU A 384 26.72 7.67 49.82
C LEU A 384 25.23 7.72 50.19
N LYS A 385 24.68 8.93 50.32
CA LYS A 385 23.23 9.12 50.45
C LYS A 385 22.59 9.03 49.06
N ASN A 386 21.68 8.08 48.90
CA ASN A 386 20.81 7.99 47.74
C ASN A 386 19.63 8.95 47.98
N ASP A 387 19.77 10.22 47.62
CA ASP A 387 18.62 11.14 47.64
C ASP A 387 17.73 10.84 46.43
N GLY A 388 16.70 10.04 46.65
CA GLY A 388 15.70 9.67 45.64
C GLY A 388 14.73 10.79 45.23
N SER A 389 15.12 12.07 45.26
CA SER A 389 14.19 13.21 45.09
C SER A 389 14.33 14.02 43.79
N MET A 390 15.08 13.56 42.79
CA MET A 390 15.36 14.36 41.58
C MET A 390 14.51 14.00 40.34
N VAL A 391 13.41 13.24 40.45
CA VAL A 391 12.49 13.01 39.31
C VAL A 391 11.01 12.90 39.72
N THR A 392 10.51 13.82 40.55
CA THR A 392 9.05 14.00 40.73
C THR A 392 8.66 15.48 40.65
N ASP A 393 7.78 15.76 39.70
CA ASP A 393 6.95 16.97 39.52
C ASP A 393 7.62 18.30 39.15
N SER A 394 7.78 18.51 37.84
CA SER A 394 7.62 19.83 37.20
C SER A 394 6.22 19.98 36.60
N ARG A 395 5.16 19.69 37.37
CA ARG A 395 3.78 20.11 37.07
C ARG A 395 3.03 20.43 38.35
N LYS A 396 3.28 21.61 38.90
CA LYS A 396 2.25 22.37 39.64
C LYS A 396 2.71 23.80 39.81
N VAL A 397 1.71 24.69 39.78
CA VAL A 397 1.76 26.14 40.01
C VAL A 397 2.01 27.03 38.79
N SER A 398 0.92 27.30 38.06
CA SER A 398 0.50 28.68 37.81
C SER A 398 -1.03 28.73 37.75
N ASN A 399 -1.66 28.76 38.93
CA ASN A 399 -2.94 29.42 39.13
C ASN A 399 -2.82 30.20 40.44
N GLY A 400 -2.70 31.50 40.28
CA GLY A 400 -2.75 32.54 41.29
C GLY A 400 -3.24 33.78 40.59
#